data_AF-A0A2E5KPN7-F1
#
_entry.id   AF-A0A2E5KPN7-F1
#
_cell.length_a   1.000
_cell.length_b   1.000
_cell.length_c   1.000
_cell.angle_alpha   90.00
_cell.angle_beta   90.00
_cell.angle_gamma   90.00
#
_symmetry.space_group_name_H-M   'P 1'
#
loop_
_entity.id
_entity.type
_entity.pdbx_description
1 polymer ?
#
loop_
_entity_poly.entity_id
_entity_poly.type
_entity_poly.pdbx_seq_one_letter_code
_entity_poly.pdbx_strand_id
1 'polypeptide(L)'
;MEFSVAGLGGYQPEDIKHLIDRLHTKDALRFLDLEITGGEEIVPGIVCYPANAHTDGSMLISVDTDQGQVVITGDVIYDIHDQIVAPFGSKQDQEPTHTGHHTGPRRHEKAAIKRILDMADFILPAHDVPAAVKHAEVIGRWHGDIPGGQLDELESPCWFPVCSSC
;
A
#
# COMPACT_ATOMS: atom_id res chain seq x y z
N MET A 1 -10.88 3.74 -16.31
CA MET A 1 -10.80 2.57 -17.22
C MET A 1 -9.48 2.52 -17.99
N GLU A 2 -8.67 3.60 -18.04
CA GLU A 2 -7.30 3.56 -18.61
C GLU A 2 -6.28 2.80 -17.74
N PHE A 3 -6.49 2.69 -16.42
CA PHE A 3 -5.54 2.02 -15.50
C PHE A 3 -5.36 0.52 -15.75
N SER A 4 -6.41 -0.15 -16.26
CA SER A 4 -6.37 -1.59 -16.57
C SER A 4 -5.92 -1.86 -18.01
N VAL A 5 -5.75 -0.85 -18.85
CA VAL A 5 -5.56 -1.03 -20.31
C VAL A 5 -4.60 0.01 -20.87
N ALA A 6 -3.56 0.39 -20.11
CA ALA A 6 -2.58 1.40 -20.50
C ALA A 6 -1.65 0.92 -21.64
N GLY A 7 -2.21 0.44 -22.77
CA GLY A 7 -1.57 0.24 -24.08
C GLY A 7 -0.37 -0.72 -24.16
N LEU A 8 0.16 -1.16 -23.02
CA LEU A 8 1.36 -1.96 -22.85
C LEU A 8 0.95 -3.36 -22.39
N GLY A 9 0.46 -4.19 -23.31
CA GLY A 9 0.46 -5.67 -23.25
C GLY A 9 0.19 -6.39 -21.91
N GLY A 10 -0.51 -5.78 -20.94
CA GLY A 10 -0.44 -6.20 -19.54
C GLY A 10 -1.40 -7.32 -19.17
N TYR A 11 -2.56 -7.38 -19.80
CA TYR A 11 -3.56 -8.43 -19.57
C TYR A 11 -3.73 -9.26 -20.81
N GLN A 12 -3.57 -10.58 -20.65
CA GLN A 12 -3.85 -11.51 -21.73
C GLN A 12 -5.36 -11.56 -21.99
N PRO A 13 -5.80 -11.92 -23.22
CA PRO A 13 -7.23 -12.05 -23.52
C PRO A 13 -7.97 -12.99 -22.55
N GLU A 14 -7.27 -13.93 -21.93
CA GLU A 14 -7.81 -14.87 -20.94
C GLU A 14 -8.10 -14.17 -19.60
N ASP A 15 -7.26 -13.23 -19.16
CA ASP A 15 -7.48 -12.45 -17.93
C ASP A 15 -8.73 -11.58 -18.06
N ILE A 16 -8.89 -10.93 -19.22
CA ILE A 16 -10.07 -10.10 -19.51
C ILE A 16 -11.34 -10.97 -19.56
N LYS A 17 -11.29 -12.13 -20.20
CA LYS A 17 -12.41 -13.07 -20.22
C LYS A 17 -12.76 -13.54 -18.82
N HIS A 18 -11.75 -13.87 -18.00
CA HIS A 18 -11.98 -14.27 -16.61
C HIS A 18 -12.79 -13.22 -15.85
N LEU A 19 -12.40 -11.93 -15.94
CA LEU A 19 -13.14 -10.85 -15.28
C LEU A 19 -14.60 -10.74 -15.77
N ILE A 20 -14.83 -10.84 -17.08
CA ILE A 20 -16.17 -10.82 -17.68
C ILE A 20 -17.00 -12.02 -17.19
N ASP A 21 -16.41 -13.21 -17.16
CA ASP A 21 -17.09 -14.42 -16.69
C ASP A 21 -17.50 -14.27 -15.22
N ARG A 22 -16.65 -13.69 -14.37
CA ARG A 22 -17.01 -13.38 -12.97
C ARG A 22 -18.19 -12.41 -12.90
N LEU A 23 -18.24 -11.39 -13.76
CA LEU A 23 -19.35 -10.42 -13.79
C LEU A 23 -20.69 -11.07 -14.17
N HIS A 24 -20.67 -12.10 -15.01
CA HIS A 24 -21.87 -12.82 -15.47
C HIS A 24 -22.18 -14.10 -14.70
N THR A 25 -21.40 -14.43 -13.67
CA THR A 25 -21.63 -15.61 -12.82
C THR A 25 -22.28 -15.19 -11.51
N LYS A 26 -23.38 -15.84 -11.13
CA LYS A 26 -24.04 -15.56 -9.86
C LYS A 26 -23.08 -15.81 -8.69
N ASP A 27 -23.09 -14.91 -7.70
CA ASP A 27 -22.30 -14.99 -6.45
C ASP A 27 -20.78 -14.99 -6.66
N ALA A 28 -20.31 -14.62 -7.86
CA ALA A 28 -18.89 -14.65 -8.23
C ALA A 28 -18.12 -13.38 -7.86
N LEU A 29 -18.82 -12.29 -7.56
CA LEU A 29 -18.28 -11.00 -7.17
C LEU A 29 -18.99 -10.48 -5.93
N ARG A 30 -18.24 -9.77 -5.09
CA ARG A 30 -18.77 -8.98 -3.97
C ARG A 30 -18.21 -7.57 -4.12
N PHE A 31 -19.08 -6.57 -4.07
CA PHE A 31 -18.69 -5.18 -3.95
C PHE A 31 -18.51 -4.85 -2.46
N LEU A 32 -17.49 -4.04 -2.16
CA LEU A 32 -17.22 -3.56 -0.81
C LEU A 32 -17.50 -2.05 -0.81
N ASP A 33 -18.44 -1.60 0.02
CA ASP A 33 -18.86 -0.21 0.08
C ASP A 33 -17.94 0.60 1.01
N LEU A 34 -16.63 0.50 0.75
CA LEU A 34 -15.55 0.90 1.67
C LEU A 34 -15.56 2.39 2.04
N GLU A 35 -16.07 3.26 1.16
CA GLU A 35 -16.22 4.69 1.46
C GLU A 35 -17.29 4.97 2.52
N ILE A 36 -18.27 4.08 2.65
CA ILE A 36 -19.37 4.18 3.61
C ILE A 36 -18.99 3.47 4.91
N THR A 37 -18.42 2.27 4.80
CA THR A 37 -18.10 1.43 5.95
C THR A 37 -16.79 1.84 6.63
N GLY A 38 -15.87 2.48 5.90
CA GLY A 38 -14.54 2.85 6.38
C GLY A 38 -13.59 1.66 6.54
N GLY A 39 -14.06 0.44 6.26
CA GLY A 39 -13.35 -0.83 6.31
C GLY A 39 -14.30 -2.03 6.41
N GLU A 40 -13.97 -3.13 5.75
CA GLU A 40 -14.75 -4.38 5.81
C GLU A 40 -13.86 -5.61 5.98
N GLU A 41 -14.14 -6.43 6.99
CA GLU A 41 -13.53 -7.75 7.14
C GLU A 41 -14.16 -8.73 6.14
N ILE A 42 -13.33 -9.30 5.26
CA ILE A 42 -13.79 -10.21 4.20
C ILE A 42 -13.71 -11.68 4.62
N VAL A 43 -12.73 -12.01 5.45
CA VAL A 43 -12.55 -13.28 6.18
C VAL A 43 -11.81 -12.95 7.50
N PRO A 44 -11.86 -13.82 8.52
CA PRO A 44 -11.23 -13.54 9.81
C PRO A 44 -9.76 -13.11 9.68
N GLY A 45 -9.44 -11.93 10.20
CA GLY A 45 -8.10 -11.34 10.16
C GLY A 45 -7.71 -10.70 8.83
N ILE A 46 -8.62 -10.56 7.86
CA ILE A 46 -8.37 -9.84 6.59
C ILE A 46 -9.40 -8.74 6.40
N VAL A 47 -8.92 -7.49 6.44
CA VAL A 47 -9.75 -6.28 6.35
C VAL A 47 -9.35 -5.44 5.15
N CYS A 48 -10.32 -5.06 4.33
CA CYS A 48 -10.13 -4.11 3.24
C CYS A 48 -10.48 -2.69 3.70
N TYR A 49 -9.63 -1.71 3.38
CA TYR A 49 -9.85 -0.30 3.69
C TYR A 49 -9.84 0.57 2.43
N PRO A 50 -10.63 1.66 2.37
CA PRO A 50 -10.55 2.57 1.23
C PRO A 50 -9.20 3.30 1.20
N ALA A 51 -8.55 3.33 0.04
CA ALA A 51 -7.36 4.14 -0.20
C ALA A 51 -7.69 5.42 -0.97
N ASN A 52 -8.60 5.31 -1.96
CA ASN A 52 -9.07 6.41 -2.80
C ASN A 52 -7.92 7.26 -3.39
N ALA A 53 -6.84 6.57 -3.77
CA ALA A 53 -5.57 7.12 -4.18
C ALA A 53 -5.28 6.82 -5.67
N HIS A 54 -4.62 5.69 -5.98
CA HIS A 54 -4.26 5.29 -7.34
C HIS A 54 -5.49 5.34 -8.29
N THR A 55 -6.60 4.77 -7.84
CA THR A 55 -7.93 4.96 -8.43
C THR A 55 -8.95 5.31 -7.35
N ASP A 56 -10.10 5.83 -7.74
CA ASP A 56 -11.21 6.12 -6.82
C ASP A 56 -11.67 4.87 -6.05
N GLY A 57 -11.55 3.68 -6.64
CA GLY A 57 -11.87 2.39 -6.02
C GLY A 57 -10.65 1.65 -5.44
N SER A 58 -9.48 2.28 -5.35
CA SER A 58 -8.29 1.64 -4.77
C SER A 58 -8.49 1.36 -3.29
N MET A 59 -7.95 0.22 -2.84
CA MET A 59 -8.10 -0.27 -1.47
C MET A 59 -6.78 -0.78 -0.92
N LEU A 60 -6.66 -0.76 0.40
CA LEU A 60 -5.60 -1.40 1.17
C LEU A 60 -6.15 -2.72 1.72
N ILE A 61 -5.30 -3.73 1.83
CA ILE A 61 -5.67 -5.01 2.46
C ILE A 61 -4.78 -5.20 3.67
N SER A 62 -5.39 -5.21 4.85
CA SER A 62 -4.73 -5.55 6.11
C SER A 62 -4.91 -7.03 6.41
N VAL A 63 -3.82 -7.68 6.82
CA VAL A 63 -3.79 -9.09 7.20
C VAL A 63 -3.16 -9.20 8.58
N ASP A 64 -3.93 -9.72 9.53
CA ASP A 64 -3.44 -10.03 10.87
C ASP A 64 -2.65 -11.34 10.82
N THR A 65 -1.40 -11.30 11.29
CA THR A 65 -0.54 -12.47 11.41
C THR A 65 -0.10 -12.65 12.86
N ASP A 66 0.51 -13.79 13.16
CA ASP A 66 1.12 -14.04 14.48
C ASP A 66 2.33 -13.14 14.76
N GLN A 67 2.92 -12.52 13.74
CA GLN A 67 4.07 -11.64 13.85
C GLN A 67 3.73 -10.14 13.84
N GLY A 68 2.47 -9.79 13.54
CA GLY A 68 2.02 -8.40 13.42
C GLY A 68 1.07 -8.19 12.24
N GLN A 69 0.70 -6.92 12.03
CA GLN A 69 -0.19 -6.52 10.96
C GLN A 69 0.58 -6.26 9.66
N VAL A 70 0.17 -6.97 8.60
CA VAL A 70 0.71 -6.83 7.25
C VAL A 70 -0.26 -6.04 6.40
N VAL A 71 0.20 -4.97 5.75
CA VAL A 71 -0.62 -4.15 4.84
C VAL A 71 -0.12 -4.29 3.41
N ILE A 72 -0.96 -4.88 2.55
CA ILE A 72 -0.76 -4.88 1.10
C ILE A 72 -1.27 -3.53 0.57
N THR A 73 -0.37 -2.77 -0.02
CA THR A 73 -0.60 -1.34 -0.31
C THR A 73 -1.12 -1.11 -1.73
N GLY A 74 -1.07 -2.15 -2.58
CA GLY A 74 -1.29 -2.03 -4.01
C GLY A 74 -0.46 -0.89 -4.60
N ASP A 75 -1.10 -0.07 -5.41
CA ASP A 75 -0.50 1.02 -6.17
C ASP A 75 -0.40 2.35 -5.40
N VAL A 76 -0.65 2.34 -4.08
CA VAL A 76 -0.47 3.53 -3.22
C VAL A 76 1.01 3.79 -2.94
N ILE A 77 1.80 2.72 -2.83
CA ILE A 77 3.25 2.78 -2.63
C ILE A 77 3.89 1.97 -3.78
N TYR A 78 4.56 2.67 -4.67
CA TYR A 78 5.36 2.13 -5.77
C TYR A 78 6.82 1.93 -5.38
N ASP A 79 7.39 2.87 -4.62
CA ASP A 79 8.78 2.82 -4.17
C ASP A 79 8.85 3.42 -2.75
N ILE A 80 9.24 2.60 -1.79
CA ILE A 80 9.28 2.99 -0.38
C ILE A 80 10.36 4.06 -0.14
N HIS A 81 11.49 3.96 -0.84
CA HIS A 81 12.58 4.90 -0.65
C HIS A 81 12.19 6.30 -1.11
N ASP A 82 11.77 6.42 -2.36
CA ASP A 82 11.51 7.72 -2.99
C ASP A 82 10.16 8.32 -2.57
N GLN A 83 9.25 7.55 -1.97
CA GLN A 83 8.00 8.08 -1.42
C GLN A 83 8.03 8.34 0.09
N ILE A 84 8.81 7.59 0.87
CA ILE A 84 8.72 7.60 2.34
C ILE A 84 10.08 7.90 2.98
N VAL A 85 11.13 7.14 2.64
CA VAL A 85 12.43 7.24 3.34
C VAL A 85 13.18 8.52 2.98
N ALA A 86 13.28 8.82 1.68
CA ALA A 86 13.93 10.01 1.15
C ALA A 86 13.06 10.64 0.05
N PRO A 87 11.92 11.26 0.40
CA PRO A 87 10.90 11.68 -0.55
C PRO A 87 11.45 12.58 -1.67
N PHE A 88 11.52 12.05 -2.90
CA PHE A 88 12.19 12.72 -4.00
C PHE A 88 11.52 14.05 -4.35
N GLY A 89 12.30 15.13 -4.34
CA GLY A 89 11.83 16.47 -4.71
C GLY A 89 10.82 17.10 -3.73
N SER A 90 10.54 16.47 -2.59
CA SER A 90 9.67 17.06 -1.57
C SER A 90 10.36 18.26 -0.91
N LYS A 91 9.58 19.33 -0.68
CA LYS A 91 9.97 20.49 0.14
C LYS A 91 9.19 20.55 1.45
N GLN A 92 8.28 19.60 1.64
CA GLN A 92 7.38 19.56 2.78
C GLN A 92 8.04 18.74 3.88
N ASP A 93 7.99 19.27 5.11
CA ASP A 93 8.51 18.58 6.28
C ASP A 93 7.61 17.41 6.63
N GLN A 94 8.20 16.23 6.88
CA GLN A 94 7.49 15.03 7.37
C GLN A 94 6.30 14.60 6.49
N GLU A 95 6.41 14.75 5.18
CA GLU A 95 5.36 14.38 4.24
C GLU A 95 5.85 13.36 3.21
N PRO A 96 5.15 12.23 3.04
CA PRO A 96 5.45 11.33 1.93
C PRO A 96 5.18 12.01 0.59
N THR A 97 5.82 11.52 -0.47
CA THR A 97 5.53 11.95 -1.84
C THR A 97 4.53 11.03 -2.53
N HIS A 98 3.86 11.56 -3.54
CA HIS A 98 2.94 10.79 -4.37
C HIS A 98 3.69 10.07 -5.50
N THR A 99 3.19 8.93 -5.93
CA THR A 99 3.66 8.17 -7.10
C THR A 99 3.61 8.99 -8.40
N GLY A 100 2.69 9.96 -8.47
CA GLY A 100 2.33 10.63 -9.73
C GLY A 100 1.48 9.74 -10.65
N HIS A 101 1.12 8.53 -10.22
CA HIS A 101 0.30 7.57 -10.95
C HIS A 101 -1.05 7.38 -10.24
N HIS A 102 -1.84 8.46 -10.17
CA HIS A 102 -3.10 8.48 -9.41
C HIS A 102 -4.19 9.25 -10.18
N THR A 103 -5.46 8.84 -10.03
CA THR A 103 -6.62 9.68 -10.40
C THR A 103 -7.14 10.51 -9.27
N GLY A 104 -6.97 10.00 -8.05
CA GLY A 104 -7.44 10.67 -6.86
C GLY A 104 -6.67 11.96 -6.59
N PRO A 105 -7.19 12.83 -5.72
CA PRO A 105 -6.44 13.95 -5.18
C PRO A 105 -5.14 13.47 -4.51
N ARG A 106 -4.02 14.15 -4.78
CA ARG A 106 -2.71 13.88 -4.14
C ARG A 106 -2.78 13.79 -2.61
N ARG A 107 -3.69 14.56 -1.99
CA ARG A 107 -3.93 14.53 -0.54
C ARG A 107 -4.47 13.19 -0.04
N HIS A 108 -5.27 12.47 -0.85
CA HIS A 108 -5.82 11.17 -0.46
C HIS A 108 -4.74 10.11 -0.49
N GLU A 109 -3.87 10.12 -1.51
CA GLU A 109 -2.70 9.25 -1.56
C GLU A 109 -1.75 9.48 -0.37
N LYS A 110 -1.41 10.73 -0.06
CA LYS A 110 -0.60 11.04 1.13
C LYS A 110 -1.29 10.59 2.43
N ALA A 111 -2.60 10.78 2.55
CA ALA A 111 -3.37 10.32 3.71
C ALA A 111 -3.39 8.78 3.82
N ALA A 112 -3.50 8.08 2.68
CA ALA A 112 -3.44 6.63 2.63
C ALA A 112 -2.05 6.11 3.05
N ILE A 113 -0.96 6.72 2.57
CA ILE A 113 0.41 6.38 3.01
C ILE A 113 0.56 6.56 4.52
N LYS A 114 0.10 7.68 5.08
CA LYS A 114 0.16 7.90 6.53
C LYS A 114 -0.66 6.88 7.32
N ARG A 115 -1.85 6.52 6.82
CA ARG A 115 -2.68 5.47 7.43
C ARG A 115 -1.96 4.12 7.41
N ILE A 116 -1.33 3.76 6.28
CA ILE A 116 -0.55 2.52 6.15
C ILE A 116 0.55 2.49 7.21
N LEU A 117 1.32 3.58 7.35
CA LEU A 117 2.42 3.66 8.32
C LEU A 117 1.93 3.61 9.78
N ASP A 118 0.77 4.18 10.08
CA ASP A 118 0.20 4.16 11.43
C ASP A 118 -0.26 2.75 11.86
N MET A 119 -0.76 1.95 10.91
CA MET A 119 -1.38 0.66 11.21
C MET A 119 -0.45 -0.56 10.99
N ALA A 120 0.50 -0.47 10.08
CA ALA A 120 1.28 -1.62 9.66
C ALA A 120 2.49 -1.89 10.58
N ASP A 121 2.75 -3.18 10.83
CA ASP A 121 4.07 -3.66 11.24
C ASP A 121 4.93 -4.00 10.00
N PHE A 122 4.27 -4.44 8.92
CA PHE A 122 4.90 -4.78 7.64
C PHE A 122 4.09 -4.22 6.47
N ILE A 123 4.77 -3.65 5.47
CA ILE A 123 4.12 -3.13 4.25
C ILE A 123 4.59 -3.89 3.02
N LEU A 124 3.64 -4.30 2.17
CA LEU A 124 3.86 -5.05 0.94
C LEU A 124 3.35 -4.24 -0.27
N PRO A 125 4.23 -3.44 -0.89
CA PRO A 125 3.92 -2.76 -2.14
C PRO A 125 3.91 -3.72 -3.33
N ALA A 126 3.17 -3.35 -4.39
CA ALA A 126 3.10 -4.16 -5.61
C ALA A 126 4.36 -4.06 -6.48
N HIS A 127 5.14 -2.98 -6.31
CA HIS A 127 6.23 -2.61 -7.22
C HIS A 127 7.60 -2.46 -6.55
N ASP A 128 7.68 -2.71 -5.24
CA ASP A 128 8.91 -2.62 -4.47
C ASP A 128 9.05 -3.83 -3.55
N VAL A 129 10.22 -4.00 -2.99
CA VAL A 129 10.43 -4.98 -1.94
C VAL A 129 9.73 -4.55 -0.65
N PRO A 130 9.27 -5.48 0.20
CA PRO A 130 8.48 -5.08 1.35
C PRO A 130 9.36 -4.54 2.50
N ALA A 131 8.72 -3.90 3.49
CA ALA A 131 9.43 -3.19 4.54
C ALA A 131 8.81 -3.31 5.93
N ALA A 132 9.65 -3.15 6.94
CA ALA A 132 9.29 -3.14 8.35
C ALA A 132 8.91 -1.71 8.76
N VAL A 133 7.84 -1.59 9.52
CA VAL A 133 7.36 -0.32 10.05
C VAL A 133 7.32 -0.38 11.56
N LYS A 134 7.77 0.70 12.22
CA LYS A 134 7.67 0.86 13.67
C LYS A 134 7.46 2.33 14.00
N HIS A 135 6.47 2.61 14.85
CA HIS A 135 6.11 3.98 15.23
C HIS A 135 5.88 4.91 14.03
N ALA A 136 5.19 4.42 13.00
CA ALA A 136 4.95 5.13 11.73
C ALA A 136 6.20 5.48 10.90
N GLU A 137 7.34 4.84 11.17
CA GLU A 137 8.57 4.98 10.40
C GLU A 137 8.99 3.65 9.77
N VAL A 138 9.56 3.71 8.56
CA VAL A 138 10.16 2.55 7.90
C VAL A 138 11.54 2.31 8.52
N ILE A 139 11.74 1.14 9.14
CA ILE A 139 12.98 0.81 9.86
C ILE A 139 13.89 -0.17 9.10
N GLY A 140 13.40 -0.78 8.03
CA GLY A 140 14.21 -1.64 7.18
C GLY A 140 13.42 -2.19 6.00
N ARG A 141 14.13 -2.65 4.98
CA ARG A 141 13.57 -3.22 3.75
C ARG A 141 14.09 -4.63 3.56
N TRP A 142 13.24 -5.55 3.13
CA TRP A 142 13.64 -6.94 2.90
C TRP A 142 14.04 -7.18 1.47
N HIS A 143 15.06 -8.00 1.26
CA HIS A 143 15.33 -8.59 -0.04
C HIS A 143 15.10 -10.11 0.05
N GLY A 144 13.90 -10.58 -0.36
CA GLY A 144 13.52 -12.00 -0.33
C GLY A 144 12.19 -12.27 0.39
N ASP A 145 12.07 -13.44 1.03
CA ASP A 145 10.86 -13.89 1.73
C ASP A 145 10.56 -13.07 2.99
N ILE A 146 9.27 -12.93 3.33
CA ILE A 146 8.83 -12.21 4.53
C ILE A 146 7.74 -12.99 5.25
N PRO A 147 7.83 -13.14 6.59
CA PRO A 147 9.01 -12.83 7.43
C PRO A 147 10.12 -13.89 7.25
N GLY A 148 11.40 -13.50 7.25
CA GLY A 148 12.53 -14.45 7.31
C GLY A 148 13.72 -14.20 6.37
N GLY A 149 13.60 -13.31 5.38
CA GLY A 149 14.71 -12.88 4.52
C GLY A 149 15.66 -11.88 5.20
N GLN A 150 16.74 -11.50 4.51
CA GLN A 150 17.65 -10.46 4.99
C GLN A 150 16.92 -9.12 5.04
N LEU A 151 16.89 -8.52 6.23
CA LEU A 151 16.43 -7.14 6.45
C LEU A 151 17.65 -6.23 6.29
N ASP A 152 17.62 -5.37 5.29
CA ASP A 152 18.53 -4.24 5.21
C ASP A 152 17.96 -3.13 6.10
N GLU A 153 18.48 -3.06 7.32
CA GLU A 153 18.15 -2.01 8.27
C GLU A 153 18.49 -0.67 7.64
N LEU A 154 17.50 0.23 7.64
CA LEU A 154 17.74 1.60 7.23
C LEU A 154 18.18 2.37 8.48
N GLU A 155 19.23 3.18 8.37
CA GLU A 155 19.48 4.20 9.39
C GLU A 155 18.24 5.09 9.40
N SER A 156 17.40 4.95 10.44
CA SER A 156 16.25 5.83 10.65
C SER A 156 16.77 7.25 10.59
N PRO A 157 16.39 8.06 9.57
CA PRO A 157 16.85 9.42 9.56
C PRO A 157 16.21 10.07 10.78
N CYS A 158 17.03 10.65 11.66
CA CYS A 158 16.50 11.32 12.84
C CYS A 158 15.79 12.60 12.38
N TRP A 159 14.50 12.51 12.14
CA TRP A 159 13.71 13.63 11.65
C TRP A 159 13.13 14.50 12.79
N PHE A 160 13.39 14.17 14.07
CA PHE A 160 12.93 14.92 15.24
C PHE A 160 14.10 15.49 16.07
N PRO A 161 13.97 16.66 16.72
CA PRO A 161 15.04 17.27 17.53
C PRO A 161 15.44 16.48 18.80
N VAL A 162 14.89 15.29 19.02
CA VAL A 162 15.01 14.51 20.27
C VAL A 162 15.60 13.11 20.07
N CYS A 163 16.31 12.83 18.99
CA CYS A 163 17.24 11.69 19.01
C CYS A 163 18.43 12.04 19.90
N SER A 164 18.24 11.85 21.19
CA SER A 164 19.29 11.78 22.19
C SER A 164 18.83 10.75 23.22
N SER A 165 19.32 9.52 23.05
CA SER A 165 19.46 8.47 24.07
C SER A 165 18.23 8.05 24.88
N CYS A 166 17.74 6.83 24.62
CA CYS A 166 17.63 5.73 25.60
C CYS A 166 17.45 4.40 24.85
#